data_AF-A0A0C2ZVD1-F1
#
_entry.id   AF-A0A0C2ZVD1-F1
#
_cell.length_a   1.000
_cell.length_b   1.000
_cell.length_c   1.000
_cell.angle_alpha   90.00
_cell.angle_beta   90.00
_cell.angle_gamma   90.00
#
_symmetry.space_group_name_H-M   'P 1'
#
loop_
_entity.id
_entity.type
_entity.pdbx_description
1 polymer ?
#
loop_
_entity_poly.entity_id
_entity_poly.type
_entity_poly.pdbx_seq_one_letter_code
_entity_poly.pdbx_strand_id
1 'polypeptide(L)'
;MDNAENNRMCIEKLGELLAEREFEIVFNPDQCWVMCHLHLINLCTKHTCEGFTNVNASEIERNITTDTVKRHSNTEKYTPVNECVSKEDYIQAIHSKPLDKACSLVCAIHASGLRCDTFWERIKVGNEQGWYKYPLEMKVPLVKLLHEVVTRWDTLLFLLNRLRILRPAVDYFVCMPEWQEELGHLKLLPTEWLVLSDFECILMV
;
A
#
# COMPACT_ATOMS: atom_id res chain seq x y z
N MET A 1 21.97 -6.39 -6.77
CA MET A 1 22.85 -5.43 -6.09
C MET A 1 22.03 -4.17 -5.87
N ASP A 2 21.71 -3.86 -4.62
CA ASP A 2 21.06 -2.59 -4.29
C ASP A 2 22.12 -1.50 -4.21
N ASN A 3 22.19 -0.69 -5.27
CA ASN A 3 23.16 0.40 -5.33
C ASN A 3 22.82 1.53 -4.36
N ALA A 4 21.57 1.67 -3.93
CA ALA A 4 21.15 2.75 -3.04
C ALA A 4 21.63 2.50 -1.61
N GLU A 5 21.52 1.27 -1.11
CA GLU A 5 22.00 0.89 0.22
C GLU A 5 23.53 0.87 0.29
N ASN A 6 24.20 0.39 -0.76
CA ASN A 6 25.66 0.49 -0.86
C ASN A 6 26.14 1.95 -0.92
N ASN A 7 25.43 2.83 -1.64
CA ASN A 7 25.76 4.24 -1.70
C ASN A 7 25.49 4.95 -0.37
N ARG A 8 24.47 4.54 0.38
CA ARG A 8 24.20 5.04 1.74
C ARG A 8 25.37 4.70 2.66
N MET A 9 25.74 3.42 2.76
CA MET A 9 26.89 3.01 3.57
C MET A 9 28.19 3.69 3.14
N CYS A 10 28.38 3.91 1.83
CA CYS A 10 29.56 4.62 1.32
C CYS A 10 29.60 6.08 1.78
N ILE A 11 28.47 6.79 1.77
CA ILE A 11 28.38 8.20 2.18
C ILE A 11 28.44 8.35 3.70
N GLU A 12 27.82 7.46 4.47
CA GLU A 12 27.98 7.38 5.92
C GLU A 12 29.45 7.17 6.29
N LYS A 13 30.11 6.20 5.64
CA LYS A 13 31.53 5.93 5.87
C LYS A 13 32.43 7.08 5.44
N LEU A 14 32.09 7.78 4.36
CA LEU A 14 32.79 8.99 3.96
C LEU A 14 32.66 10.09 5.03
N GLY A 15 31.48 10.25 5.63
CA GLY A 15 31.26 11.19 6.73
C GLY A 15 32.12 10.89 7.95
N GLU A 16 32.21 9.63 8.35
CA GLU A 16 33.11 9.18 9.42
C GLU A 16 34.58 9.52 9.11
N LEU A 17 35.05 9.19 7.89
CA LEU A 17 36.43 9.45 7.48
C LEU A 17 36.75 10.95 7.36
N LEU A 18 35.77 11.79 7.07
CA LEU A 18 35.93 13.25 7.03
C LEU A 18 35.97 13.85 8.44
N ALA A 19 35.19 13.31 9.38
CA ALA A 19 35.21 13.71 10.78
C ALA A 19 36.55 13.40 11.45
N GLU A 20 37.20 12.29 11.08
CA GLU A 20 38.54 11.91 11.58
C GLU A 20 39.67 12.85 11.12
N ARG A 21 39.46 13.65 10.06
CA ARG A 21 40.51 14.44 9.42
C ARG A 21 40.59 15.90 9.88
N GLU A 22 39.89 16.28 10.96
CA GLU A 22 39.88 17.64 11.55
C GLU A 22 39.62 18.78 10.53
N PHE A 23 38.82 18.51 9.49
CA PHE A 23 38.35 19.59 8.62
C PHE A 23 37.19 20.34 9.28
N GLU A 24 37.18 21.66 9.15
CA GLU A 24 36.08 22.55 9.60
C GLU A 24 34.77 22.36 8.80
N ILE A 25 34.75 21.39 7.88
CA ILE A 25 33.61 21.10 7.01
C ILE A 25 32.66 20.17 7.76
N VAL A 26 31.51 20.71 8.16
CA VAL A 26 30.39 19.93 8.69
C VAL A 26 29.79 19.11 7.54
N PHE A 27 30.26 17.87 7.36
CA PHE A 27 29.70 16.93 6.39
C PHE A 27 28.51 16.21 7.01
N ASN A 28 27.30 16.51 6.52
CA ASN A 28 26.10 15.78 6.89
C ASN A 28 25.76 14.79 5.76
N PRO A 29 25.88 13.47 5.97
CA PRO A 29 25.60 12.46 4.95
C PRO A 29 24.16 12.54 4.42
N ASP A 30 23.19 12.98 5.24
CA ASP A 30 21.80 13.15 4.84
C ASP A 30 21.57 14.37 3.93
N GLN A 31 22.47 15.37 3.96
CA GLN A 31 22.38 16.60 3.16
C GLN A 31 23.29 16.60 1.93
N CYS A 32 24.29 15.73 1.90
CA CYS A 32 25.27 15.63 0.81
C CYS A 32 24.96 14.52 -0.20
N TRP A 33 23.73 13.99 -0.17
CA TRP A 33 23.28 12.97 -1.10
C TRP A 33 22.73 13.62 -2.38
N VAL A 34 23.40 13.39 -3.53
CA VAL A 34 22.80 13.67 -4.84
C VAL A 34 21.74 12.61 -5.11
N MET A 35 20.53 12.86 -4.59
CA MET A 35 19.38 12.02 -4.88
C MET A 35 19.05 12.12 -6.37
N CYS A 36 18.87 10.96 -7.02
CA CYS A 36 18.23 10.98 -8.33
C CYS A 36 16.79 11.50 -8.16
N HIS A 37 16.27 12.20 -9.17
CA HIS A 37 14.91 12.75 -9.15
C HIS A 37 13.87 11.69 -8.76
N LEU A 38 14.06 10.44 -9.20
CA LEU A 38 13.22 9.30 -8.87
C LEU A 38 13.20 8.96 -7.37
N HIS A 39 14.34 9.10 -6.70
CA HIS A 39 14.46 8.85 -5.27
C HIS A 39 13.77 9.95 -4.46
N LEU A 40 13.89 11.20 -4.90
CA LEU A 40 13.19 12.32 -4.30
C LEU A 40 11.66 12.13 -4.38
N ILE A 41 11.13 11.74 -5.56
CA ILE A 41 9.70 11.44 -5.71
C ILE A 41 9.30 10.31 -4.75
N ASN A 42 10.05 9.22 -4.68
CA ASN A 42 9.77 8.10 -3.77
C ASN A 42 9.73 8.54 -2.30
N LEU A 43 10.67 9.40 -1.89
CA LEU A 43 10.70 9.95 -0.54
C LEU A 43 9.49 10.87 -0.27
N CYS A 44 9.15 11.75 -1.21
CA CYS A 44 7.96 12.58 -1.13
C CYS A 44 6.69 11.73 -1.01
N THR A 45 6.55 10.70 -1.84
CA THR A 45 5.43 9.74 -1.78
C THR A 45 5.31 9.10 -0.40
N LYS A 46 6.42 8.61 0.17
CA LYS A 46 6.41 8.02 1.52
C LYS A 46 5.98 9.03 2.57
N HIS A 47 6.55 10.24 2.56
CA HIS A 47 6.16 11.29 3.50
C HIS A 47 4.71 11.73 3.36
N THR A 48 4.18 11.79 2.12
CA THR A 48 2.76 12.07 1.90
C THR A 48 1.89 10.96 2.49
N CYS A 49 2.24 9.69 2.30
CA CYS A 49 1.50 8.57 2.87
C CYS A 49 1.58 8.53 4.40
N GLU A 50 2.76 8.77 4.98
CA GLU A 50 2.96 8.88 6.42
C GLU A 50 2.17 10.06 7.00
N GLY A 51 2.24 11.22 6.33
CA GLY A 51 1.48 12.41 6.70
C GLY A 51 -0.01 12.12 6.75
N PHE A 52 -0.55 11.43 5.75
CA PHE A 52 -1.96 11.03 5.71
C PHE A 52 -2.34 10.05 6.83
N THR A 53 -1.45 9.13 7.19
CA THR A 53 -1.67 8.15 8.28
C THR A 53 -1.59 8.78 9.67
N ASN A 54 -0.76 9.82 9.81
CA ASN A 54 -0.46 10.49 11.07
C ASN A 54 -1.29 11.77 11.31
N VAL A 55 -2.23 12.11 10.42
CA VAL A 55 -3.10 13.28 10.63
C VAL A 55 -3.84 13.10 11.95
N ASN A 56 -3.78 14.13 12.80
CA ASN A 56 -4.47 14.11 14.08
C ASN A 56 -5.98 14.01 13.85
N ALA A 57 -6.67 13.19 14.65
CA ALA A 57 -8.13 13.04 14.58
C ALA A 57 -8.85 14.40 14.61
N SER A 58 -8.36 15.37 15.39
CA SER A 58 -8.91 16.73 15.45
C SER A 58 -8.76 17.53 14.15
N GLU A 59 -7.71 17.27 13.38
CA GLU A 59 -7.45 17.93 12.10
C GLU A 59 -8.26 17.29 10.97
N ILE A 60 -8.39 15.95 10.97
CA ILE A 60 -9.36 15.23 10.14
C ILE A 60 -10.76 15.72 10.47
N GLU A 61 -11.06 15.90 11.76
CA GLU A 61 -12.37 16.34 12.22
C GLU A 61 -12.75 17.73 11.71
N ARG A 62 -11.78 18.63 11.65
CA ARG A 62 -11.98 19.99 11.17
C ARG A 62 -12.15 20.05 9.64
N ASN A 63 -11.52 19.14 8.91
CA ASN A 63 -11.49 19.15 7.43
C ASN A 63 -12.65 18.35 6.81
N ILE A 64 -13.13 17.29 7.48
CA ILE A 64 -14.31 16.54 7.06
C ILE A 64 -15.56 17.23 7.61
N THR A 65 -16.25 17.98 6.74
CA THR A 65 -17.44 18.79 7.06
C THR A 65 -18.74 17.99 7.15
N THR A 66 -18.72 16.71 6.80
CA THR A 66 -19.89 15.82 6.84
C THR A 66 -19.67 14.65 7.79
N ASP A 67 -20.70 14.24 8.53
CA ASP A 67 -20.64 13.08 9.45
C ASP A 67 -20.42 11.73 8.74
N THR A 68 -20.40 11.76 7.40
CA THR A 68 -20.25 10.60 6.53
C THR A 68 -19.18 10.89 5.48
N VAL A 69 -18.30 9.92 5.24
CA VAL A 69 -17.27 10.01 4.21
C VAL A 69 -17.83 9.40 2.92
N LYS A 70 -17.99 10.24 1.89
CA LYS A 70 -18.44 9.81 0.55
C LYS A 70 -17.22 9.44 -0.31
N ARG A 71 -17.43 8.47 -1.20
CA ARG A 71 -16.41 7.93 -2.10
C ARG A 71 -16.05 8.90 -3.21
N HIS A 72 -14.81 8.78 -3.70
CA HIS A 72 -14.43 9.33 -5.00
C HIS A 72 -15.02 8.49 -6.14
N SER A 73 -15.72 9.15 -7.06
CA SER A 73 -16.38 8.54 -8.24
C SER A 73 -15.43 7.73 -9.14
N ASN A 74 -14.14 8.08 -9.17
CA ASN A 74 -13.14 7.41 -10.03
C ASN A 74 -12.77 5.99 -9.55
N THR A 75 -13.24 5.57 -8.37
CA THR A 75 -12.83 4.32 -7.71
C THR A 75 -13.98 3.32 -7.49
N GLU A 76 -15.16 3.61 -8.04
CA GLU A 76 -16.42 2.88 -7.85
C GLU A 76 -16.38 1.41 -8.27
N LYS A 77 -15.44 1.01 -9.14
CA LYS A 77 -15.48 -0.29 -9.81
C LYS A 77 -15.30 -1.49 -8.86
N TYR A 78 -14.57 -1.36 -7.75
CA TYR A 78 -14.15 -2.51 -6.92
C TYR A 78 -14.56 -2.44 -5.43
N THR A 79 -15.44 -1.51 -5.04
CA THR A 79 -15.85 -1.32 -3.62
C THR A 79 -17.39 -1.38 -3.44
N PRO A 80 -17.95 -2.31 -2.64
CA PRO A 80 -19.41 -2.51 -2.48
C PRO A 80 -20.18 -1.22 -2.27
N VAL A 81 -21.14 -0.90 -3.15
CA VAL A 81 -21.76 0.44 -3.36
C VAL A 81 -22.34 1.15 -2.12
N ASN A 82 -22.50 0.53 -0.95
CA ASN A 82 -23.48 1.02 0.02
C ASN A 82 -23.06 1.19 1.50
N GLU A 83 -21.77 1.29 1.80
CA GLU A 83 -21.34 1.57 3.17
C GLU A 83 -21.09 3.07 3.33
N CYS A 84 -22.08 3.76 3.90
CA CYS A 84 -21.88 5.07 4.50
C CYS A 84 -21.04 4.83 5.76
N VAL A 85 -19.76 5.20 5.71
CA VAL A 85 -18.82 4.99 6.83
C VAL A 85 -18.89 6.21 7.74
N SER A 86 -19.04 5.97 9.04
CA SER A 86 -18.97 7.05 10.03
C SER A 86 -17.58 7.67 10.02
N LYS A 87 -17.51 8.94 10.40
CA LYS A 87 -16.24 9.65 10.48
C LYS A 87 -15.26 8.99 11.44
N GLU A 88 -15.76 8.50 12.56
CA GLU A 88 -15.00 7.82 13.60
C GLU A 88 -14.41 6.50 13.09
N ASP A 89 -15.22 5.68 12.39
CA ASP A 89 -14.75 4.41 11.81
C ASP A 89 -13.68 4.64 10.73
N TYR A 90 -13.81 5.73 9.97
CA TYR A 90 -12.83 6.11 8.96
C TYR A 90 -11.51 6.56 9.58
N ILE A 91 -11.55 7.42 10.62
CA ILE A 91 -10.36 7.84 11.37
C ILE A 91 -9.67 6.63 12.00
N GLN A 92 -10.45 5.73 12.60
CA GLN A 92 -9.91 4.49 13.16
C GLN A 92 -9.26 3.60 12.08
N ALA A 93 -9.85 3.53 10.88
CA ALA A 93 -9.29 2.80 9.76
C ALA A 93 -8.03 3.45 9.19
N ILE A 94 -7.86 4.78 9.25
CA ILE A 94 -6.58 5.42 8.92
C ILE A 94 -5.50 4.98 9.92
N HIS A 95 -5.81 5.05 11.21
CA HIS A 95 -4.88 4.70 12.27
C HIS A 95 -4.55 3.20 12.34
N SER A 96 -5.35 2.31 11.72
CA SER A 96 -5.02 0.89 11.60
C SER A 96 -3.89 0.60 10.61
N LYS A 97 -3.35 1.63 9.95
CA LYS A 97 -2.26 1.55 8.96
C LYS A 97 -2.58 0.56 7.83
N PRO A 98 -3.66 0.80 7.07
CA PRO A 98 -4.15 -0.15 6.08
C PRO A 98 -3.16 -0.34 4.93
N LEU A 99 -2.30 0.65 4.66
CA LEU A 99 -1.22 0.57 3.68
C LEU A 99 -0.18 -0.50 4.05
N ASP A 100 0.32 -0.46 5.29
CA ASP A 100 1.27 -1.46 5.81
C ASP A 100 0.66 -2.86 5.78
N LYS A 101 -0.62 -2.96 6.14
CA LYS A 101 -1.39 -4.20 6.10
C LYS A 101 -1.57 -4.73 4.67
N ALA A 102 -1.84 -3.85 3.70
CA ALA A 102 -1.93 -4.18 2.29
C ALA A 102 -0.60 -4.69 1.73
N CYS A 103 0.51 -4.00 2.02
CA CYS A 103 1.85 -4.45 1.62
C CYS A 103 2.19 -5.80 2.25
N SER A 104 1.90 -5.97 3.55
CA SER A 104 2.11 -7.23 4.27
C SER A 104 1.28 -8.38 3.69
N LEU A 105 0.02 -8.11 3.32
CA LEU A 105 -0.86 -9.08 2.68
C LEU A 105 -0.31 -9.55 1.32
N VAL A 106 0.11 -8.61 0.48
CA VAL A 106 0.72 -8.94 -0.82
C VAL A 106 1.99 -9.77 -0.62
N CYS A 107 2.86 -9.35 0.32
CA CYS A 107 4.05 -10.10 0.67
C CYS A 107 3.72 -11.52 1.17
N ALA A 108 2.69 -11.68 2.00
CA ALA A 108 2.31 -12.97 2.57
C ALA A 108 1.71 -13.93 1.52
N ILE A 109 0.94 -13.41 0.56
CA ILE A 109 0.43 -14.20 -0.59
C ILE A 109 1.60 -14.66 -1.48
N HIS A 110 2.64 -13.84 -1.61
CA HIS A 110 3.83 -14.15 -2.41
C HIS A 110 4.95 -14.86 -1.66
N ALA A 111 4.84 -15.05 -0.34
CA ALA A 111 5.89 -15.61 0.50
C ALA A 111 6.33 -17.02 0.07
N SER A 112 5.48 -17.74 -0.67
CA SER A 112 5.80 -19.04 -1.27
C SER A 112 5.26 -19.10 -2.70
N GLY A 113 6.03 -19.75 -3.59
CA GLY A 113 5.58 -20.06 -4.95
C GLY A 113 4.26 -20.83 -4.95
N LEU A 114 4.08 -21.76 -3.99
CA LEU A 114 2.83 -22.50 -3.83
C LEU A 114 1.65 -21.57 -3.55
N ARG A 115 1.80 -20.56 -2.69
CA ARG A 115 0.71 -19.61 -2.39
C ARG A 115 0.41 -18.72 -3.58
N CYS A 116 1.43 -18.25 -4.29
CA CYS A 116 1.25 -17.45 -5.51
C CYS A 116 0.51 -18.25 -6.59
N ASP A 117 0.92 -19.48 -6.84
CA ASP A 117 0.30 -20.37 -7.84
C ASP A 117 -1.12 -20.75 -7.42
N THR A 118 -1.33 -21.08 -6.14
CA THR A 118 -2.68 -21.37 -5.63
C THR A 118 -3.59 -20.16 -5.77
N PHE A 119 -3.12 -18.97 -5.41
CA PHE A 119 -3.90 -17.74 -5.58
C PHE A 119 -4.28 -17.52 -7.05
N TRP A 120 -3.33 -17.70 -7.96
CA TRP A 120 -3.58 -17.56 -9.41
C TRP A 120 -4.61 -18.57 -9.93
N GLU A 121 -4.48 -19.85 -9.55
CA GLU A 121 -5.46 -20.88 -9.89
C GLU A 121 -6.85 -20.59 -9.31
N ARG A 122 -6.92 -20.04 -8.09
CA ARG A 122 -8.21 -19.62 -7.51
C ARG A 122 -8.88 -18.53 -8.32
N ILE A 123 -8.15 -17.55 -8.84
CA ILE A 123 -8.71 -16.54 -9.76
C ILE A 123 -9.32 -17.21 -10.99
N LYS A 124 -8.58 -18.14 -11.61
CA LYS A 124 -9.03 -18.85 -12.80
C LYS A 124 -10.30 -19.66 -12.55
N VAL A 125 -10.27 -20.56 -11.56
CA VAL A 125 -11.41 -21.41 -11.21
C VAL A 125 -12.60 -20.56 -10.75
N GLY A 126 -12.36 -19.52 -9.95
CA GLY A 126 -13.42 -18.63 -9.46
C GLY A 126 -14.10 -17.84 -10.58
N ASN A 127 -13.36 -17.46 -11.63
CA ASN A 127 -13.94 -16.85 -12.83
C ASN A 127 -14.76 -17.83 -13.65
N GLU A 128 -14.31 -19.08 -13.79
CA GLU A 128 -15.02 -20.12 -14.52
C GLU A 128 -16.32 -20.53 -13.80
N GLN A 129 -16.30 -20.57 -12.48
CA GLN A 129 -17.43 -20.98 -11.65
C GLN A 129 -18.32 -19.82 -11.17
N GLY A 130 -17.97 -18.56 -11.48
CA GLY A 130 -18.73 -17.39 -11.07
C GLY A 130 -18.74 -17.16 -9.55
N TRP A 131 -17.65 -17.47 -8.84
CA TRP A 131 -17.54 -17.26 -7.39
C TRP A 131 -17.56 -15.78 -7.01
N TYR A 132 -17.02 -14.92 -7.88
CA TYR A 132 -16.90 -13.49 -7.64
C TYR A 132 -18.19 -12.78 -8.01
N LYS A 133 -18.98 -12.44 -6.99
CA LYS A 133 -20.27 -11.76 -7.17
C LYS A 133 -20.18 -10.25 -7.12
N TYR A 134 -18.98 -9.70 -6.90
CA TYR A 134 -18.76 -8.28 -6.70
C TYR A 134 -17.49 -7.78 -7.42
N PRO A 135 -17.56 -6.69 -8.20
CA PRO A 135 -18.79 -6.05 -8.70
C PRO A 135 -19.60 -7.01 -9.60
N LEU A 136 -20.90 -6.73 -9.78
CA LEU A 136 -21.84 -7.64 -10.45
C LEU A 136 -21.29 -8.14 -11.81
N GLU A 137 -21.27 -9.46 -12.00
CA GLU A 137 -20.90 -10.14 -13.26
C GLU A 137 -19.49 -9.86 -13.82
N MET A 138 -18.57 -9.31 -13.01
CA MET A 138 -17.21 -9.06 -13.47
C MET A 138 -16.28 -10.26 -13.29
N LYS A 139 -15.59 -10.66 -14.36
CA LYS A 139 -14.43 -11.55 -14.26
C LYS A 139 -13.25 -10.79 -13.66
N VAL A 140 -12.64 -11.36 -12.63
CA VAL A 140 -11.40 -10.85 -12.04
C VAL A 140 -10.27 -11.04 -13.06
N PRO A 141 -9.50 -10.00 -13.43
CA PRO A 141 -8.43 -10.15 -14.40
C PRO A 141 -7.38 -11.19 -13.96
N LEU A 142 -6.90 -12.00 -14.90
CA LEU A 142 -5.84 -12.99 -14.66
C LEU A 142 -4.46 -12.30 -14.66
N VAL A 143 -4.18 -11.57 -13.59
CA VAL A 143 -2.94 -10.80 -13.39
C VAL A 143 -2.34 -11.15 -12.03
N LYS A 144 -1.02 -11.08 -11.91
CA LYS A 144 -0.32 -11.32 -10.63
C LYS A 144 -0.39 -10.07 -9.74
N LEU A 145 -0.39 -10.26 -8.42
CA LEU A 145 -0.13 -9.17 -7.49
C LEU A 145 1.29 -8.63 -7.74
N LEU A 146 1.48 -7.34 -7.48
CA LEU A 146 2.76 -6.65 -7.66
C LEU A 146 3.32 -6.34 -6.30
N HIS A 147 4.60 -6.65 -6.08
CA HIS A 147 5.31 -6.21 -4.88
C HIS A 147 5.70 -4.75 -4.98
N GLU A 148 5.78 -4.12 -3.82
CA GLU A 148 6.48 -2.85 -3.66
C GLU A 148 7.97 -3.06 -3.97
N VAL A 149 8.55 -2.15 -4.75
CA VAL A 149 9.98 -2.10 -4.98
C VAL A 149 10.47 -0.77 -4.44
N VAL A 150 11.21 -0.84 -3.34
CA VAL A 150 11.64 0.33 -2.55
C VAL A 150 12.33 1.41 -3.39
N THR A 151 13.01 1.02 -4.46
CA THR A 151 13.76 1.92 -5.34
C THR A 151 12.92 2.57 -6.43
N ARG A 152 11.63 2.28 -6.52
CA ARG A 152 10.73 2.72 -7.59
C ARG A 152 9.46 3.34 -7.00
N TRP A 153 9.34 4.65 -7.18
CA TRP A 153 8.26 5.49 -6.65
C TRP A 153 6.84 5.05 -7.08
N ASP A 154 6.71 4.46 -8.27
CA ASP A 154 5.45 4.08 -8.86
C ASP A 154 4.89 2.74 -8.33
N THR A 155 5.72 1.98 -7.60
CA THR A 155 5.34 0.62 -7.20
C THR A 155 4.24 0.56 -6.18
N LEU A 156 4.13 1.54 -5.28
CA LEU A 156 3.05 1.59 -4.30
C LEU A 156 1.70 1.80 -4.99
N LEU A 157 1.64 2.74 -5.93
CA LEU A 157 0.47 2.96 -6.77
C LEU A 157 0.10 1.70 -7.55
N PHE A 158 1.07 1.06 -8.22
CA PHE A 158 0.80 -0.17 -8.98
C PHE A 158 0.38 -1.35 -8.10
N LEU A 159 0.94 -1.47 -6.89
CA LEU A 159 0.54 -2.45 -5.89
C LEU A 159 -0.91 -2.23 -5.49
N LEU A 160 -1.28 -1.00 -5.11
CA LEU A 160 -2.65 -0.67 -4.69
C LEU A 160 -3.64 -0.91 -5.83
N ASN A 161 -3.35 -0.43 -7.03
CA ASN A 161 -4.22 -0.61 -8.19
C ASN A 161 -4.44 -2.10 -8.48
N ARG A 162 -3.38 -2.89 -8.45
CA ARG A 162 -3.45 -4.34 -8.69
C ARG A 162 -4.21 -5.06 -7.58
N LEU A 163 -3.93 -4.73 -6.33
CA LEU A 163 -4.58 -5.30 -5.15
C LEU A 163 -6.09 -5.04 -5.19
N ARG A 164 -6.50 -3.81 -5.52
CA ARG A 164 -7.92 -3.44 -5.65
C ARG A 164 -8.64 -4.14 -6.78
N ILE A 165 -8.00 -4.24 -7.96
CA ILE A 165 -8.56 -5.00 -9.09
C ILE A 165 -8.80 -6.46 -8.71
N LEU A 166 -7.90 -7.04 -7.90
CA LEU A 166 -7.96 -8.42 -7.46
C LEU A 166 -8.73 -8.62 -6.14
N ARG A 167 -9.31 -7.56 -5.56
CA ARG A 167 -9.99 -7.60 -4.25
C ARG A 167 -10.94 -8.79 -4.09
N PRO A 168 -11.84 -9.12 -5.04
CA PRO A 168 -12.78 -10.23 -4.84
C PRO A 168 -12.07 -11.58 -4.66
N ALA A 169 -10.96 -11.79 -5.38
CA ALA A 169 -10.14 -12.98 -5.23
C ALA A 169 -9.31 -12.95 -3.94
N VAL A 170 -8.78 -11.79 -3.55
CA VAL A 170 -8.02 -11.62 -2.30
C VAL A 170 -8.91 -11.86 -1.08
N ASP A 171 -10.07 -11.22 -1.02
CA ASP A 171 -11.04 -11.38 0.08
C ASP A 171 -11.47 -12.84 0.21
N TYR A 172 -11.70 -13.53 -0.92
CA TYR A 172 -12.00 -14.97 -0.93
C TYR A 172 -10.81 -15.80 -0.42
N PHE A 173 -9.61 -15.56 -0.96
CA PHE A 173 -8.40 -16.33 -0.66
C PHE A 173 -8.00 -16.26 0.81
N VAL A 174 -8.08 -15.07 1.41
CA VAL A 174 -7.76 -14.86 2.84
C VAL A 174 -8.79 -15.52 3.77
N CYS A 175 -10.01 -15.75 3.29
CA CYS A 175 -11.06 -16.45 4.05
C CYS A 175 -11.00 -17.98 3.88
N MET A 176 -10.07 -18.51 3.09
CA MET A 176 -9.93 -19.94 2.91
C MET A 176 -9.42 -20.62 4.19
N PRO A 177 -9.99 -21.76 4.61
CA PRO A 177 -9.55 -22.46 5.82
C PRO A 177 -8.05 -22.78 5.84
N GLU A 178 -7.47 -23.07 4.68
CA GLU A 178 -6.06 -23.41 4.52
C GLU A 178 -5.12 -22.27 4.89
N TRP A 179 -5.56 -21.01 4.76
CA TRP A 179 -4.74 -19.81 4.98
C TRP A 179 -5.25 -18.93 6.11
N GLN A 180 -6.34 -19.32 6.78
CA GLN A 180 -7.02 -18.46 7.75
C GLN A 180 -6.13 -18.12 8.96
N GLU A 181 -5.35 -19.07 9.47
CA GLU A 181 -4.43 -18.83 10.59
C GLU A 181 -3.30 -17.86 10.21
N GLU A 182 -2.78 -17.97 8.99
CA GLU A 182 -1.62 -17.22 8.53
C GLU A 182 -1.97 -15.86 7.92
N LEU A 183 -3.10 -15.75 7.23
CA LEU A 183 -3.51 -14.56 6.48
C LEU A 183 -4.73 -13.86 7.09
N GLY A 184 -5.50 -14.51 7.95
CA GLY A 184 -6.75 -13.97 8.48
C GLY A 184 -6.58 -12.64 9.21
N HIS A 185 -5.46 -12.46 9.92
CA HIS A 185 -5.12 -11.21 10.60
C HIS A 185 -4.77 -10.06 9.62
N LEU A 186 -4.39 -10.38 8.38
CA LEU A 186 -4.10 -9.44 7.30
C LEU A 186 -5.34 -9.08 6.48
N LYS A 187 -6.51 -9.67 6.78
CA LYS A 187 -7.77 -9.36 6.09
C LYS A 187 -8.11 -7.88 6.22
N LEU A 188 -8.23 -7.21 5.07
CA LEU A 188 -8.62 -5.80 5.00
C LEU A 188 -10.12 -5.66 5.23
N LEU A 189 -10.49 -4.80 6.18
CA LEU A 189 -11.87 -4.43 6.45
C LEU A 189 -12.40 -3.51 5.34
N PRO A 190 -13.73 -3.42 5.16
CA PRO A 190 -14.31 -2.54 4.16
C PRO A 190 -13.91 -1.07 4.31
N THR A 191 -13.77 -0.58 5.55
CA THR A 191 -13.28 0.77 5.85
C THR A 191 -11.80 0.95 5.51
N GLU A 192 -10.97 -0.06 5.75
CA GLU A 192 -9.57 -0.06 5.33
C GLU A 192 -9.45 -0.03 3.80
N TRP A 193 -10.29 -0.78 3.07
CA TRP A 193 -10.36 -0.69 1.61
C TRP A 193 -10.77 0.70 1.10
N LEU A 194 -11.61 1.42 1.85
CA LEU A 194 -11.95 2.80 1.53
C LEU A 194 -10.74 3.72 1.70
N VAL A 195 -10.02 3.62 2.82
CA VAL A 195 -8.80 4.40 3.06
C VAL A 195 -7.74 4.11 1.98
N LEU A 196 -7.56 2.85 1.56
CA LEU A 196 -6.67 2.50 0.44
C LEU A 196 -7.08 3.15 -0.89
N SER A 197 -8.37 3.41 -1.08
CA SER A 197 -8.87 4.15 -2.24
C SER A 197 -8.42 5.61 -2.24
N ASP A 198 -8.36 6.22 -1.07
CA ASP A 198 -7.92 7.60 -0.91
C ASP A 198 -6.40 7.71 -1.09
N PHE A 199 -5.64 6.73 -0.59
CA PHE A 199 -4.21 6.60 -0.91
C PHE A 199 -3.96 6.53 -2.43
N GLU A 200 -4.70 5.70 -3.16
CA GLU A 200 -4.60 5.66 -4.63
C GLU A 200 -4.87 7.04 -5.24
N CYS A 201 -5.91 7.75 -4.79
CA CYS A 201 -6.23 9.09 -5.29
C CYS A 201 -5.10 10.10 -5.02
N ILE A 202 -4.50 10.07 -3.82
CA ILE A 202 -3.37 10.92 -3.44
C ILE A 202 -2.15 10.64 -4.32
N LEU A 203 -1.91 9.37 -4.66
CA LEU A 203 -0.75 8.93 -5.45
C LEU A 203 -0.90 9.15 -6.96
N MET A 204 -2.11 9.43 -7.46
CA MET A 204 -2.35 9.71 -8.88
C MET A 204 -2.16 11.19 -9.27
N VAL A 205 -1.92 12.08 -8.31
CA VAL A 205 -1.79 13.54 -8.52
C VAL A 205 -0.52 13.89 -9.27
#